data_AF-A0A957ZD15-F1
#
_entry.id   AF-A0A957ZD15-F1
#
_cell.length_a   1.000
_cell.length_b   1.000
_cell.length_c   1.000
_cell.angle_alpha   90.00
_cell.angle_beta   90.00
_cell.angle_gamma   90.00
#
_symmetry.space_group_name_H-M   'P 1'
#
loop_
_entity.id
_entity.type
_entity.pdbx_description
1 polymer ?
#
loop_
_entity_poly.entity_id
_entity_poly.type
_entity_poly.pdbx_seq_one_letter_code
_entity_poly.pdbx_strand_id
1 'polypeptide(L)'
;MSQSKGLAGFIAHVVKHVAQAPAGARGKIAFVLRIGQDYANIQLGDIWRPLRFLKQMAGSPPVQFGQRGFKPELVDDYAPARHYTAFVFVGFWLPYLPAIVVLWFWEVLGFIRYKGQWSPADIRMGYVGIRHGTLLRRSVPAVLPRLIERDLASTGKADVETPG
;
A
#
# COMPACT_ATOMS: atom_id res chain seq x y z
N MET A 1 13.15 -18.03 0.65
CA MET A 1 12.29 -16.82 0.67
C MET A 1 11.87 -16.51 -0.75
N SER A 2 10.59 -16.64 -1.10
CA SER A 2 10.10 -16.58 -2.48
C SER A 2 9.96 -15.12 -2.96
N GLN A 3 11.03 -14.54 -3.52
CA GLN A 3 11.03 -13.21 -4.15
C GLN A 3 10.27 -13.12 -5.51
N SER A 4 9.45 -14.10 -5.89
CA SER A 4 8.96 -14.25 -7.27
C SER A 4 7.57 -13.68 -7.56
N LYS A 5 6.99 -12.86 -6.66
CA LYS A 5 5.63 -12.38 -6.82
C LYS A 5 5.63 -10.85 -6.77
N GLY A 6 5.62 -10.21 -7.95
CA GLY A 6 5.40 -8.77 -8.10
C GLY A 6 3.92 -8.41 -7.97
N LEU A 7 3.44 -7.44 -8.75
CA LEU A 7 2.05 -6.96 -8.72
C LEU A 7 1.02 -8.09 -8.85
N ALA A 8 1.22 -9.03 -9.77
CA ALA A 8 0.28 -10.14 -9.97
C ALA A 8 0.11 -11.00 -8.69
N GLY A 9 1.21 -11.23 -7.97
CA GLY A 9 1.14 -11.96 -6.72
C GLY A 9 0.55 -11.14 -5.58
N PHE A 10 0.76 -9.82 -5.58
CA PHE A 10 0.08 -8.91 -4.67
C PHE A 10 -1.43 -8.97 -4.87
N ILE A 11 -1.92 -8.81 -6.11
CA ILE A 11 -3.34 -8.91 -6.46
C ILE A 11 -3.91 -10.25 -6.03
N ALA A 12 -3.24 -11.36 -6.34
CA ALA A 12 -3.69 -12.70 -5.96
C ALA A 12 -3.83 -12.85 -4.43
N HIS A 13 -2.92 -12.24 -3.65
CA HIS A 13 -2.98 -12.29 -2.19
C HIS A 13 -4.13 -11.42 -1.64
N VAL A 14 -4.36 -10.23 -2.21
CA VAL A 14 -5.52 -9.40 -1.87
C VAL A 14 -6.83 -10.14 -2.17
N VAL A 15 -6.94 -10.82 -3.32
CA VAL A 15 -8.11 -11.63 -3.67
C VAL A 15 -8.40 -12.72 -2.62
N LYS A 16 -7.35 -13.38 -2.09
CA LYS A 16 -7.53 -14.35 -1.00
C LYS A 16 -8.10 -13.71 0.26
N HIS A 17 -7.62 -12.53 0.66
CA HIS A 17 -8.19 -11.83 1.82
C HIS A 17 -9.62 -11.35 1.58
N VAL A 18 -9.95 -10.94 0.35
CA VAL A 18 -11.32 -10.59 -0.02
C VAL A 18 -12.24 -11.80 0.16
N ALA A 19 -11.83 -12.98 -0.31
CA ALA A 19 -12.62 -14.20 -0.19
C ALA A 19 -12.82 -14.66 1.28
N GLN A 20 -11.89 -14.31 2.15
CA GLN A 20 -11.95 -14.62 3.59
C GLN A 20 -12.71 -13.56 4.41
N ALA A 21 -12.98 -12.39 3.83
CA ALA A 21 -13.62 -11.30 4.55
C ALA A 21 -15.12 -11.60 4.72
N PRO A 22 -15.66 -11.57 5.96
CA PRO A 22 -17.09 -11.68 6.18
C PRO A 22 -17.89 -10.59 5.43
N ALA A 23 -19.17 -10.84 5.18
CA ALA A 23 -20.04 -9.82 4.62
C ALA A 23 -20.25 -8.65 5.61
N GLY A 24 -20.57 -7.47 5.05
CA GLY A 24 -20.94 -6.28 5.83
C GLY A 24 -19.76 -5.46 6.37
N ALA A 25 -20.09 -4.47 7.21
CA ALA A 25 -19.14 -3.46 7.68
C ALA A 25 -17.98 -4.05 8.51
N ARG A 26 -18.27 -5.04 9.37
CA ARG A 26 -17.26 -5.69 10.22
C ARG A 26 -16.22 -6.44 9.39
N GLY A 27 -16.64 -7.18 8.36
CA GLY A 27 -15.70 -7.91 7.51
C GLY A 27 -14.84 -6.99 6.67
N LYS A 28 -15.35 -5.84 6.24
CA LYS A 28 -14.56 -4.80 5.59
C LYS A 28 -13.48 -4.20 6.52
N ILE A 29 -13.82 -3.93 7.78
CA ILE A 29 -12.84 -3.47 8.78
C ILE A 29 -11.78 -4.54 9.01
N ALA A 30 -12.20 -5.80 9.20
CA ALA A 30 -11.28 -6.93 9.37
C ALA A 30 -10.34 -7.10 8.17
N PHE A 31 -10.86 -6.94 6.95
CA PHE A 31 -10.08 -6.96 5.72
C PHE A 31 -9.00 -5.87 5.70
N VAL A 32 -9.36 -4.61 6.00
CA VAL A 32 -8.40 -3.49 6.00
C VAL A 32 -7.32 -3.67 7.07
N LEU A 33 -7.71 -4.11 8.26
CA LEU A 33 -6.75 -4.42 9.32
C LEU A 33 -5.80 -5.55 8.90
N ARG A 34 -6.33 -6.59 8.26
CA ARG A 34 -5.53 -7.73 7.82
C ARG A 34 -4.50 -7.34 6.76
N ILE A 35 -4.90 -6.64 5.70
CA ILE A 35 -3.95 -6.19 4.67
C ILE A 35 -2.96 -5.16 5.24
N GLY A 36 -3.40 -4.29 6.15
CA GLY A 36 -2.52 -3.35 6.86
C GLY A 36 -1.43 -4.06 7.66
N GLN A 37 -1.80 -5.13 8.37
CA GLN A 37 -0.85 -5.95 9.11
C GLN A 37 0.11 -6.70 8.16
N ASP A 38 -0.42 -7.35 7.13
CA ASP A 38 0.36 -8.23 6.25
C ASP A 38 1.34 -7.44 5.36
N TYR A 39 0.93 -6.29 4.83
CA TYR A 39 1.72 -5.54 3.83
C TYR A 39 2.35 -4.26 4.37
N ALA A 40 1.77 -3.63 5.37
CA ALA A 40 2.28 -2.38 5.93
C ALA A 40 2.79 -2.51 7.37
N ASN A 41 2.78 -3.74 7.92
CA ASN A 41 3.11 -4.00 9.32
C ASN A 41 2.32 -3.12 10.29
N ILE A 42 1.06 -2.77 10.01
CA ILE A 42 0.25 -1.95 10.92
C ILE A 42 -0.32 -2.83 12.03
N GLN A 43 0.02 -2.53 13.28
CA GLN A 43 -0.57 -3.16 14.47
C GLN A 43 -1.14 -2.06 15.36
N LEU A 44 -2.45 -2.13 15.60
CA LEU A 44 -3.15 -1.12 16.38
C LEU A 44 -2.71 -1.06 17.85
N GLY A 45 -2.15 -2.15 18.38
CA GLY A 45 -1.69 -2.21 19.77
C GLY A 45 -0.59 -1.20 20.11
N ASP A 46 0.21 -0.82 19.11
CA ASP A 46 1.31 0.14 19.28
C ASP A 46 0.90 1.59 19.00
N ILE A 47 -0.34 1.87 18.59
CA ILE A 47 -0.78 3.24 18.25
C ILE A 47 -0.65 4.22 19.43
N TRP A 48 -0.78 3.71 20.65
CA TRP A 48 -0.60 4.46 21.90
C TRP A 48 0.87 4.60 22.33
N ARG A 49 1.80 3.99 21.60
CA ARG A 49 3.25 4.01 21.83
C ARG A 49 3.94 4.56 20.58
N PRO A 50 3.91 5.88 20.35
CA PRO A 50 4.24 6.49 19.05
C PRO A 50 5.63 6.12 18.53
N LEU A 51 6.64 6.05 19.40
CA LEU A 51 7.99 5.63 18.98
C LEU A 51 8.05 4.16 18.51
N ARG A 52 7.29 3.26 19.14
CA ARG A 52 7.20 1.86 18.71
C ARG A 52 6.44 1.74 17.40
N PHE A 53 5.33 2.46 17.28
CA PHE A 53 4.55 2.53 16.05
C PHE A 53 5.39 3.06 14.88
N LEU A 54 6.17 4.12 15.07
CA LEU A 54 7.08 4.65 14.05
C LEU A 54 8.17 3.63 13.67
N LYS A 55 8.77 2.96 14.66
CA LYS A 55 9.78 1.92 14.40
C LYS A 55 9.19 0.73 13.63
N GLN A 56 7.97 0.34 13.97
CA GLN A 56 7.23 -0.72 13.32
C GLN A 56 6.88 -0.38 11.87
N MET A 57 6.33 0.81 11.65
CA MET A 57 6.00 1.34 10.33
C MET A 57 7.23 1.48 9.45
N ALA A 58 8.41 1.70 10.03
CA ALA A 58 9.70 1.74 9.33
C ALA A 58 10.29 0.34 9.02
N GLY A 59 9.75 -0.72 9.62
CA GLY A 59 10.22 -2.09 9.46
C GLY A 59 9.73 -2.76 8.18
N SER A 60 10.30 -3.93 7.90
CA SER A 60 9.86 -4.79 6.80
C SER A 60 8.54 -5.49 7.16
N PRO A 61 7.55 -5.50 6.26
CA PRO A 61 6.28 -6.17 6.51
C PRO A 61 6.41 -7.69 6.41
N PRO A 62 5.50 -8.45 7.04
CA PRO A 62 5.49 -9.91 6.99
C PRO A 62 5.41 -10.47 5.57
N VAL A 63 4.65 -9.81 4.70
CA VAL A 63 4.48 -10.18 3.29
C VAL A 63 4.98 -9.05 2.41
N GLN A 64 5.91 -9.37 1.52
CA GLN A 64 6.53 -8.43 0.59
C GLN A 64 6.34 -8.90 -0.84
N PHE A 65 6.11 -7.93 -1.73
CA PHE A 65 6.01 -8.15 -3.16
C PHE A 65 7.02 -7.24 -3.86
N GLY A 66 7.76 -7.79 -4.82
CA GLY A 66 8.72 -7.03 -5.59
C GLY A 66 8.04 -6.07 -6.57
N GLN A 67 8.86 -5.25 -7.23
CA GLN A 67 8.41 -4.17 -8.12
C GLN A 67 7.80 -4.64 -9.46
N ARG A 68 8.04 -5.90 -9.85
CA ARG A 68 7.64 -6.41 -11.17
C ARG A 68 6.14 -6.20 -11.45
N GLY A 69 5.83 -5.54 -12.56
CA GLY A 69 4.46 -5.27 -13.03
C GLY A 69 3.79 -4.04 -12.42
N PHE A 70 4.41 -3.40 -11.42
CA PHE A 70 3.98 -2.07 -10.98
C PHE A 70 4.41 -1.01 -12.00
N LYS A 71 3.64 0.08 -12.10
CA LYS A 71 4.03 1.28 -12.85
C LYS A 71 5.36 1.83 -12.33
N PRO A 72 6.40 2.01 -13.17
CA PRO A 72 7.70 2.51 -12.73
C PRO A 72 7.63 3.87 -12.04
N GLU A 73 6.71 4.74 -12.46
CA GLU A 73 6.53 6.07 -11.88
C GLU A 73 5.88 6.08 -10.50
N LEU A 74 5.45 4.92 -10.00
CA LEU A 74 4.87 4.73 -8.68
C LEU A 74 5.81 3.95 -7.75
N VAL A 75 6.99 3.52 -8.20
CA VAL A 75 7.87 2.66 -7.42
C VAL A 75 9.30 3.17 -7.41
N ASP A 76 9.84 3.33 -6.21
CA ASP A 76 11.25 3.63 -5.97
C ASP A 76 11.83 2.83 -4.78
N ASP A 77 11.04 1.92 -4.19
CA ASP A 77 11.44 1.03 -3.09
C ASP A 77 11.32 -0.46 -3.46
N TYR A 78 11.92 -1.33 -2.65
CA TYR A 78 11.90 -2.78 -2.89
C TYR A 78 10.57 -3.47 -2.54
N ALA A 79 9.60 -2.76 -1.94
CA ALA A 79 8.37 -3.32 -1.40
C ALA A 79 7.16 -2.39 -1.64
N PRO A 80 6.78 -2.10 -2.90
CA PRO A 80 5.78 -1.08 -3.22
C PRO A 80 4.40 -1.35 -2.64
N ALA A 81 4.05 -2.62 -2.43
CA ALA A 81 2.80 -3.01 -1.78
C ALA A 81 2.67 -2.45 -0.35
N ARG A 82 3.80 -2.18 0.33
CA ARG A 82 3.84 -1.62 1.69
C ARG A 82 3.34 -0.18 1.71
N HIS A 83 3.98 0.70 0.94
CA HIS A 83 3.60 2.12 0.86
C HIS A 83 2.17 2.26 0.37
N TYR A 84 1.82 1.56 -0.71
CA TYR A 84 0.44 1.54 -1.20
C TYR A 84 -0.57 1.13 -0.11
N THR A 85 -0.33 0.04 0.60
CA THR A 85 -1.28 -0.46 1.61
C THR A 85 -1.38 0.45 2.83
N ALA A 86 -0.27 1.06 3.26
CA ALA A 86 -0.28 2.05 4.33
C ALA A 86 -1.24 3.20 4.01
N PHE A 87 -1.22 3.70 2.77
CA PHE A 87 -2.10 4.79 2.36
C PHE A 87 -3.54 4.34 2.06
N VAL A 88 -3.77 3.09 1.64
CA VAL A 88 -5.12 2.48 1.63
C VAL A 88 -5.70 2.48 3.04
N PHE A 89 -4.90 2.09 4.04
CA PHE A 89 -5.32 2.09 5.44
C PHE A 89 -5.69 3.51 5.90
N VAL A 90 -4.82 4.49 5.66
CA VAL A 90 -5.07 5.90 6.02
C VAL A 90 -6.35 6.41 5.36
N GLY A 91 -6.50 6.23 4.04
CA GLY A 91 -7.68 6.70 3.29
C GLY A 91 -8.97 5.96 3.64
N PHE A 92 -8.90 4.78 4.23
CA PHE A 92 -10.08 4.07 4.74
C PHE A 92 -10.62 4.71 6.02
N TRP A 93 -9.75 5.09 6.95
CA TRP A 93 -10.15 5.64 8.25
C TRP A 93 -10.40 7.15 8.21
N LEU A 94 -9.60 7.89 7.45
CA LEU A 94 -9.66 9.34 7.41
C LEU A 94 -10.45 9.84 6.19
N PRO A 95 -11.13 11.00 6.30
CA PRO A 95 -11.58 11.74 5.12
C PRO A 95 -10.38 12.16 4.26
N TYR A 96 -10.63 12.45 2.98
CA TYR A 96 -9.59 12.68 1.98
C TYR A 96 -8.58 13.78 2.37
N LEU A 97 -9.05 14.94 2.84
CA LEU A 97 -8.17 16.05 3.20
C LEU A 97 -7.25 15.73 4.40
N PRO A 98 -7.75 15.21 5.55
CA PRO A 98 -6.88 14.72 6.62
C PRO A 98 -5.91 13.62 6.18
N ALA A 99 -6.34 12.71 5.29
CA ALA A 99 -5.46 11.67 4.75
C ALA A 99 -4.28 12.26 3.95
N ILE A 100 -4.52 13.32 3.18
CA ILE A 100 -3.45 14.06 2.48
C ILE A 100 -2.49 14.69 3.48
N VAL A 101 -2.98 15.30 4.56
CA VAL A 101 -2.11 15.87 5.61
C VAL A 101 -1.20 14.78 6.21
N VAL A 102 -1.74 13.59 6.46
CA VAL A 102 -0.95 12.45 6.95
C VAL A 102 0.10 12.01 5.92
N LEU A 103 -0.23 11.97 4.63
CA LEU A 103 0.73 11.71 3.55
C LEU A 103 1.90 12.69 3.58
N TRP A 104 1.62 13.99 3.60
CA TRP A 104 2.67 15.01 3.62
C TRP A 104 3.48 15.00 4.92
N PHE A 105 2.84 14.74 6.06
CA PHE A 105 3.54 14.59 7.32
C PHE A 105 4.51 13.39 7.27
N TRP A 106 4.08 12.27 6.70
CA TRP A 106 4.94 11.09 6.53
C TRP A 106 6.12 11.36 5.60
N GLU A 107 5.89 12.07 4.50
CA GLU A 107 6.94 12.45 3.55
C GLU A 107 7.98 13.39 4.20
N VAL A 108 7.53 14.39 4.98
CA VAL A 108 8.45 15.28 5.71
C VAL A 108 9.30 14.50 6.71
N LEU A 109 8.71 13.53 7.43
CA LEU A 109 9.47 12.66 8.32
C LEU A 109 10.46 11.76 7.55
N GLY A 110 10.06 11.26 6.39
CA GLY A 110 10.90 10.50 5.46
C GLY A 110 12.10 11.32 5.00
N PHE A 111 11.86 12.55 4.53
CA PHE A 111 12.88 13.49 4.09
C PHE A 111 13.95 13.75 5.17
N ILE A 112 13.51 14.00 6.41
CA ILE A 112 14.42 14.18 7.55
C ILE A 112 15.22 12.89 7.81
N ARG A 113 14.56 11.74 7.77
CA ARG A 113 15.17 10.43 8.06
C ARG A 113 16.20 10.01 7.00
N TYR A 114 15.90 10.24 5.72
CA TYR A 114 16.72 9.84 4.58
C TYR A 114 17.64 10.96 4.09
N LYS A 115 17.97 11.92 4.97
CA LYS A 115 18.97 12.98 4.74
C LYS A 115 18.68 13.84 3.51
N GLY A 116 17.43 14.24 3.33
CA GLY A 116 17.02 15.15 2.26
C GLY A 116 16.62 14.47 0.96
N GLN A 117 16.36 13.16 0.99
CA GLN A 117 15.80 12.44 -0.16
C GLN A 117 14.27 12.55 -0.15
N TRP A 118 13.73 13.01 -1.27
CA TRP A 118 12.30 13.14 -1.52
C TRP A 118 11.87 12.07 -2.51
N SER A 119 10.70 11.46 -2.31
CA SER A 119 10.16 10.45 -3.22
C SER A 119 8.88 10.94 -3.91
N PRO A 120 8.99 11.41 -5.17
CA PRO A 120 7.81 11.68 -5.98
C PRO A 120 6.94 10.43 -6.20
N ALA A 121 7.54 9.24 -6.19
CA ALA A 121 6.87 7.97 -6.37
C ALA A 121 5.99 7.62 -5.15
N ASP A 122 6.52 7.76 -3.93
CA ASP A 122 5.78 7.52 -2.68
C ASP A 122 4.60 8.46 -2.54
N ILE A 123 4.74 9.72 -2.92
CA ILE A 123 3.63 10.69 -2.92
C ILE A 123 2.54 10.26 -3.89
N ARG A 124 2.90 9.92 -5.14
CA ARG A 124 1.92 9.48 -6.15
C ARG A 124 1.23 8.20 -5.72
N MET A 125 1.98 7.22 -5.22
CA MET A 125 1.46 5.98 -4.67
C MET A 125 0.55 6.26 -3.47
N GLY A 126 0.90 7.23 -2.64
CA GLY A 126 0.11 7.67 -1.49
C GLY A 126 -1.24 8.25 -1.88
N TYR A 127 -1.29 9.12 -2.89
CA TYR A 127 -2.57 9.61 -3.43
C TYR A 127 -3.45 8.48 -3.97
N VAL A 128 -2.86 7.52 -4.71
CA VAL A 128 -3.59 6.35 -5.23
C VAL A 128 -4.13 5.51 -4.06
N GLY A 129 -3.29 5.21 -3.07
CA GLY A 129 -3.67 4.46 -1.87
C GLY A 129 -4.82 5.14 -1.11
N ILE A 130 -4.70 6.44 -0.83
CA ILE A 130 -5.74 7.21 -0.12
C ILE A 130 -7.07 7.15 -0.87
N ARG A 131 -7.05 7.39 -2.19
CA ARG A 131 -8.24 7.32 -3.04
C ARG A 131 -8.89 5.94 -2.97
N HIS A 132 -8.08 4.88 -3.06
CA HIS A 132 -8.58 3.50 -2.96
C HIS A 132 -9.16 3.19 -1.59
N GLY A 133 -8.52 3.65 -0.50
CA GLY A 133 -9.05 3.52 0.86
C GLY A 133 -10.40 4.21 1.02
N THR A 134 -10.54 5.42 0.49
CA THR A 134 -11.81 6.18 0.52
C THR A 134 -12.91 5.47 -0.25
N LEU A 135 -12.60 4.92 -1.44
CA LEU A 135 -13.54 4.14 -2.24
C LEU A 135 -13.92 2.83 -1.52
N LEU A 136 -12.94 2.13 -0.95
CA LEU A 136 -13.14 0.90 -0.19
C LEU A 136 -14.05 1.15 1.01
N ARG A 137 -13.89 2.27 1.73
CA ARG A 137 -14.79 2.66 2.84
C ARG A 137 -16.25 2.70 2.42
N ARG A 138 -16.55 3.06 1.17
CA ARG A 138 -17.92 3.17 0.62
C ARG A 138 -18.37 1.94 -0.18
N SER A 139 -17.50 0.96 -0.38
CA SER A 139 -17.73 -0.19 -1.28
C SER A 139 -17.49 -1.53 -0.58
N VAL A 140 -17.62 -2.62 -1.31
CA VAL A 140 -17.23 -3.97 -0.86
C VAL A 140 -15.72 -4.22 -1.07
N PRO A 141 -15.07 -5.08 -0.27
CA PRO A 141 -13.64 -5.40 -0.42
C PRO A 141 -13.21 -5.84 -1.82
N ALA A 142 -14.10 -6.50 -2.56
CA ALA A 142 -13.85 -6.99 -3.92
C ALA A 142 -13.54 -5.88 -4.95
N VAL A 143 -13.76 -4.59 -4.61
CA VAL A 143 -13.34 -3.48 -5.47
C VAL A 143 -11.81 -3.32 -5.50
N LEU A 144 -11.11 -3.67 -4.42
CA LEU A 144 -9.70 -3.32 -4.25
C LEU A 144 -8.77 -4.03 -5.26
N PRO A 145 -8.91 -5.34 -5.56
CA PRO A 145 -8.10 -5.99 -6.60
C PRO A 145 -8.20 -5.30 -7.96
N ARG A 146 -9.41 -4.90 -8.36
CA ARG A 146 -9.64 -4.20 -9.65
C ARG A 146 -9.03 -2.81 -9.67
N LEU A 147 -9.09 -2.08 -8.54
CA LEU A 147 -8.44 -0.78 -8.40
C LEU A 147 -6.91 -0.90 -8.47
N ILE A 148 -6.34 -1.92 -7.81
CA ILE A 148 -4.91 -2.23 -7.88
C ILE A 148 -4.49 -2.52 -9.32
N GLU A 149 -5.20 -3.42 -9.99
CA GLU A 149 -4.91 -3.77 -11.38
C GLU A 149 -4.97 -2.55 -12.30
N ARG A 150 -6.04 -1.74 -12.21
CA ARG A 150 -6.21 -0.55 -13.06
C ARG A 150 -5.13 0.51 -12.82
N ASP A 151 -4.87 0.84 -11.56
CA ASP A 151 -4.11 2.05 -11.23
C ASP A 151 -2.62 1.77 -10.95
N LEU A 152 -2.26 0.54 -10.56
CA LEU A 152 -0.86 0.17 -10.28
C LEU A 152 -0.20 -0.65 -11.39
N ALA A 153 -0.94 -1.29 -12.31
CA ALA A 153 -0.31 -2.10 -13.35
C ALA A 153 0.37 -1.23 -14.41
N SER A 154 1.62 -1.58 -14.75
CA SER A 154 2.26 -1.03 -15.93
C SER A 154 1.44 -1.41 -17.17
N THR A 155 0.93 -0.42 -17.91
CA THR A 155 0.47 -0.64 -19.28
C THR A 155 1.72 -1.00 -20.08
N GLY A 156 1.96 -2.28 -20.34
CA GLY A 156 3.21 -2.76 -20.93
C GLY A 156 3.67 -1.90 -22.11
N LYS A 157 4.65 -1.03 -21.88
CA LYS A 157 5.71 -0.87 -22.86
C LYS A 157 6.62 -2.05 -22.59
N ALA A 158 6.61 -2.95 -23.56
CA ALA A 158 7.43 -4.14 -23.60
C ALA A 158 8.82 -3.86 -23.03
N ASP A 159 9.35 -4.85 -22.32
CA ASP A 159 10.77 -5.06 -22.23
C ASP A 159 11.35 -4.79 -23.62
N VAL A 160 12.04 -3.65 -23.78
CA VAL A 160 12.98 -3.50 -24.87
C VAL A 160 14.11 -4.43 -24.47
N GLU A 161 14.00 -5.69 -24.88
CA GLU A 161 15.15 -6.53 -25.10
C GLU A 161 16.10 -5.72 -25.96
N THR A 162 17.17 -5.20 -25.36
CA THR A 162 18.32 -4.73 -26.12
C THR A 162 18.88 -5.95 -26.83
N PRO A 163 18.81 -6.05 -28.17
CA PRO A 163 19.46 -7.14 -28.86
C PRO A 163 20.95 -6.81 -28.97
N GLY A 164 21.79 -7.75 -28.52
CA GLY A 164 23.18 -7.95 -28.97
C GLY A 164 24.19 -6.89 -28.58
#